data_AF-A0A524JMW8-F1
#
_entry.id   AF-A0A524JMW8-F1
#
_cell.length_a   1.000
_cell.length_b   1.000
_cell.length_c   1.000
_cell.angle_alpha   90.00
_cell.angle_beta   90.00
_cell.angle_gamma   90.00
#
_symmetry.space_group_name_H-M   'P 1'
#
loop_
_entity.id
_entity.type
_entity.pdbx_description
1 polymer ?
#
loop_
_entity_poly.entity_id
_entity_poly.type
_entity_poly.pdbx_seq_one_letter_code
_entity_poly.pdbx_strand_id
1 'polypeptide(L)'
;MLYTDDALKWVFEAYKKQPNYENTIFVVTGDHRLIPIPQRNALSRFHVPLIIYSPLLKTTRKMSSVSSHFDVAPTLLAMIDKAYQLKMPKKVAWMGGTLDTQEAFRCIKDIPLMRNKNELKEFISGTKIYTDGDIMDFDEKMDLSAAFGGGGKLEKKLENFKAMNQYVTTNDKIIPDSLAIFTREKITFTGNEIVWINSVYNGQDVDRAYFTARGLAFDKEFDKALLLCKYILSDAPSHIDTKILTGRINAWVGQREKSIEILKDCIKMNPNYIDSYSALFDVYFWAGRNREAIELIDLVKQNSSNAAEVADKIARAKKEYAKGSNTASIQETKTVKQGAEVAVTDQ
;
A
#
# COMPACT_ATOMS: atom_id res chain seq x y z
N MET A 1 15.40 19.12 -12.87
CA MET A 1 14.18 19.27 -12.04
C MET A 1 14.08 20.75 -11.71
N LEU A 2 13.34 21.52 -12.51
CA LEU A 2 13.05 22.90 -12.14
C LEU A 2 11.93 22.86 -11.08
N TYR A 3 11.99 23.73 -10.08
CA TYR A 3 10.95 23.94 -9.05
C TYR A 3 10.73 22.81 -8.03
N THR A 4 11.72 21.94 -7.78
CA THR A 4 11.59 20.89 -6.74
C THR A 4 11.37 21.48 -5.36
N ASP A 5 12.06 22.56 -5.04
CA ASP A 5 11.90 23.34 -3.83
C ASP A 5 10.48 23.91 -3.69
N ASP A 6 9.93 24.52 -4.75
CA ASP A 6 8.56 25.02 -4.76
C ASP A 6 7.52 23.91 -4.64
N ALA A 7 7.74 22.77 -5.30
CA ALA A 7 6.87 21.61 -5.19
C ALA A 7 6.88 21.03 -3.77
N LEU A 8 8.05 20.90 -3.14
CA LEU A 8 8.16 20.45 -1.76
C LEU A 8 7.50 21.43 -0.80
N LYS A 9 7.68 22.75 -1.01
CA LYS A 9 6.99 23.79 -0.26
C LYS A 9 5.47 23.62 -0.35
N TRP A 10 4.93 23.42 -1.55
CA TRP A 10 3.49 23.23 -1.74
C TRP A 10 2.98 21.97 -1.00
N VAL A 11 3.71 20.86 -1.07
CA VAL A 11 3.37 19.63 -0.33
C VAL A 11 3.36 19.88 1.17
N PHE A 12 4.39 20.54 1.72
CA PHE A 12 4.46 20.80 3.16
C PHE A 12 3.37 21.78 3.64
N GLU A 13 3.07 22.83 2.88
CA GLU A 13 1.98 23.77 3.19
C GLU A 13 0.60 23.12 3.10
N ALA A 14 0.39 22.21 2.15
CA ALA A 14 -0.83 21.44 2.06
C ALA A 14 -0.98 20.48 3.25
N TYR A 15 0.10 19.77 3.62
CA TYR A 15 0.09 18.79 4.71
C TYR A 15 -0.05 19.43 6.10
N LYS A 16 0.37 20.69 6.25
CA LYS A 16 0.20 21.48 7.48
C LYS A 16 -1.25 21.61 7.93
N LYS A 17 -2.22 21.45 7.01
CA LYS A 17 -3.65 21.51 7.30
C LYS A 17 -4.24 20.18 7.79
N GLN A 18 -3.47 19.09 7.74
CA GLN A 18 -3.94 17.76 8.13
C GLN A 18 -3.83 17.55 9.64
N PRO A 19 -4.74 16.75 10.24
CA PRO A 19 -4.54 16.25 11.59
C PRO A 19 -3.17 15.56 11.72
N ASN A 20 -2.50 15.75 12.86
CA ASN A 20 -1.19 15.17 13.20
C ASN A 20 0.05 15.73 12.48
N TYR A 21 -0.05 16.83 11.73
CA TYR A 21 1.13 17.48 11.12
C TYR A 21 2.28 17.70 12.14
N GLU A 22 1.95 18.21 13.32
CA GLU A 22 2.91 18.47 14.42
C GLU A 22 3.68 17.23 14.89
N ASN A 23 3.20 16.02 14.57
CA ASN A 23 3.85 14.74 14.90
C ASN A 23 4.19 13.93 13.63
N THR A 24 4.60 14.62 12.56
CA THR A 24 4.94 14.00 11.28
C THR A 24 6.43 14.07 10.98
N ILE A 25 7.00 12.98 10.47
CA ILE A 25 8.35 12.93 9.89
C ILE A 25 8.20 12.71 8.38
N PHE A 26 8.74 13.65 7.61
CA PHE A 26 8.85 13.58 6.16
C PHE A 26 10.20 12.99 5.78
N VAL A 27 10.19 11.97 4.93
CA VAL A 27 11.37 11.42 4.29
C VAL A 27 11.24 11.68 2.79
N VAL A 28 12.08 12.57 2.28
CA VAL A 28 12.09 12.98 0.88
C VAL A 28 13.34 12.41 0.22
N THR A 29 13.15 11.64 -0.85
CA THR A 29 14.24 11.02 -1.59
C THR A 29 13.94 10.93 -3.09
N GLY A 30 14.93 10.56 -3.90
CA GLY A 30 14.76 10.23 -5.32
C GLY A 30 15.04 8.76 -5.59
N ASP A 31 14.52 8.20 -6.68
CA ASP A 31 14.78 6.81 -7.10
C ASP A 31 16.06 6.70 -7.95
N HIS A 32 16.28 7.67 -8.85
CA HIS A 32 17.48 7.82 -9.65
C HIS A 32 17.64 9.25 -10.19
N ARG A 33 18.81 9.57 -10.72
CA ARG A 33 19.04 10.86 -11.40
C ARG A 33 18.32 10.92 -12.77
N LEU A 34 17.97 12.12 -13.22
CA LEU A 34 17.33 12.35 -14.52
C LEU A 34 18.26 11.94 -15.67
N ILE A 35 17.80 11.01 -16.51
CA ILE A 35 18.55 10.44 -17.64
C ILE A 35 19.10 11.52 -18.59
N PRO A 36 18.36 12.59 -18.96
CA PRO A 36 18.86 13.61 -19.88
C PRO A 36 20.01 14.46 -19.33
N ILE A 37 20.26 14.45 -18.02
CA ILE A 37 21.36 15.20 -17.42
C ILE A 37 22.63 14.37 -17.52
N PRO A 38 23.72 14.89 -18.12
CA PRO A 38 25.00 14.19 -18.19
C PRO A 38 25.43 13.71 -16.81
N GLN A 39 25.76 12.42 -16.74
CA GLN A 39 26.27 11.79 -15.53
C GLN A 39 27.78 11.99 -15.47
N ARG A 40 28.29 12.44 -14.32
CA ARG A 40 29.73 12.68 -14.15
C ARG A 40 30.52 11.37 -14.13
N ASN A 41 29.95 10.33 -13.54
CA ASN A 41 30.57 9.01 -13.38
C ASN A 41 29.50 7.94 -13.03
N ALA A 42 29.92 6.68 -12.87
CA ALA A 42 29.02 5.55 -12.59
C ALA A 42 28.19 5.69 -11.29
N LEU A 43 28.69 6.40 -10.28
CA LEU A 43 27.97 6.65 -9.03
C LEU A 43 26.87 7.72 -9.15
N SER A 44 26.97 8.59 -10.15
CA SER A 44 26.12 9.78 -10.28
C SER A 44 24.63 9.44 -10.39
N ARG A 45 24.29 8.27 -10.94
CA ARG A 45 22.89 7.80 -11.05
C ARG A 45 22.28 7.46 -9.70
N PHE A 46 23.08 6.94 -8.77
CA PHE A 46 22.67 6.45 -7.47
C PHE A 46 22.72 7.52 -6.38
N HIS A 47 23.45 8.62 -6.64
CA HIS A 47 23.54 9.75 -5.73
C HIS A 47 22.28 10.62 -5.82
N VAL A 48 21.28 10.27 -5.02
CA VAL A 48 20.01 10.96 -4.88
C VAL A 48 19.96 11.75 -3.55
N PRO A 49 19.12 12.80 -3.44
CA PRO A 49 18.91 13.45 -2.15
C PRO A 49 18.25 12.49 -1.16
N LEU A 50 18.60 12.60 0.12
CA LEU A 50 17.84 12.05 1.23
C LEU A 50 17.67 13.15 2.28
N ILE A 51 16.47 13.71 2.36
CA ILE A 51 16.12 14.81 3.26
C ILE A 51 15.12 14.28 4.28
N ILE A 52 15.43 14.47 5.56
CA ILE A 52 14.52 14.17 6.66
C ILE A 52 14.08 15.50 7.28
N TYR A 53 12.77 15.73 7.32
CA TYR A 53 12.17 16.94 7.87
C TYR A 53 11.05 16.59 8.85
N SER A 54 10.85 17.41 9.86
CA SER A 54 9.72 17.31 10.79
C SER A 54 9.47 18.67 11.44
N PRO A 55 8.22 19.04 11.77
CA PRO A 55 7.95 20.21 12.60
C PRO A 55 8.64 20.14 13.97
N LEU A 56 8.97 18.94 14.45
CA LEU A 56 9.69 18.70 15.70
C LEU A 56 11.21 18.84 15.58
N LEU A 57 11.75 19.06 14.37
CA LEU A 57 13.18 19.17 14.14
C LEU A 57 13.73 20.48 14.73
N LYS A 58 14.57 20.39 15.77
CA LYS A 58 15.11 21.55 16.50
C LYS A 58 16.32 22.20 15.83
N THR A 59 17.09 21.42 15.08
CA THR A 59 18.36 21.87 14.47
C THR A 59 18.55 21.18 13.14
N THR A 60 19.07 21.91 12.16
CA THR A 60 19.50 21.36 10.86
C THR A 60 20.88 20.71 10.98
N ARG A 61 21.09 19.58 10.31
CA ARG A 61 22.42 18.97 10.15
C ARG A 61 22.59 18.38 8.74
N LYS A 62 23.82 18.38 8.25
CA LYS A 62 24.22 17.66 7.04
C LYS A 62 25.06 16.46 7.45
N MET A 63 24.63 15.27 7.04
CA MET A 63 25.35 14.02 7.29
C MET A 63 26.06 13.63 6.00
N SER A 64 27.39 13.55 6.03
CA SER A 64 28.19 13.21 4.84
C SER A 64 28.56 11.73 4.78
N SER A 65 28.22 10.94 5.80
CA SER A 65 28.38 9.50 5.75
C SER A 65 27.43 8.84 4.75
N VAL A 66 27.93 7.82 4.05
CA VAL A 66 27.21 7.13 2.99
C VAL A 66 26.09 6.26 3.57
N SER A 67 24.89 6.44 3.03
CA SER A 67 23.71 5.63 3.32
C SER A 67 22.92 5.34 2.04
N SER A 68 22.03 4.36 2.12
CA SER A 68 21.18 3.92 1.03
C SER A 68 19.70 3.89 1.43
N HIS A 69 18.82 3.70 0.44
CA HIS A 69 17.40 3.48 0.70
C HIS A 69 17.12 2.27 1.60
N PHE A 70 17.99 1.25 1.61
CA PHE A 70 17.84 0.09 2.49
C PHE A 70 17.91 0.46 3.97
N ASP A 71 18.45 1.63 4.28
CA ASP A 71 18.68 2.05 5.65
C ASP A 71 17.53 2.88 6.24
N VAL A 72 16.56 3.31 5.41
CA VAL A 72 15.45 4.15 5.86
C VAL A 72 14.53 3.38 6.81
N ALA A 73 14.01 2.23 6.38
CA ALA A 73 13.12 1.40 7.18
C ALA A 73 13.72 0.97 8.54
N PRO A 74 14.92 0.36 8.61
CA PRO A 74 15.53 0.01 9.89
C PRO A 74 15.78 1.22 10.79
N THR A 75 16.08 2.41 10.24
CA THR A 75 16.27 3.63 11.05
C THR A 75 14.99 4.08 11.71
N LEU A 76 13.91 4.21 10.93
CA LEU A 76 12.62 4.66 11.46
C LEU A 76 12.09 3.66 12.48
N LEU A 77 12.22 2.37 12.22
CA LEU A 77 11.79 1.33 13.16
C LEU A 77 12.62 1.32 14.44
N ALA A 78 13.95 1.43 14.35
CA ALA A 78 14.79 1.53 15.55
C ALA A 78 14.47 2.79 16.38
N MET A 79 14.16 3.91 15.73
CA MET A 79 13.73 5.13 16.39
C MET A 79 12.38 4.97 17.11
N ILE A 80 11.38 4.39 16.42
CA ILE A 80 10.04 4.16 16.96
C ILE A 80 10.09 3.15 18.11
N ASP A 81 10.82 2.04 17.94
CA ASP A 81 11.01 1.04 18.99
C ASP A 81 11.60 1.66 20.26
N LYS A 82 12.66 2.45 20.11
CA LYS A 82 13.29 3.13 21.25
C LYS A 82 12.35 4.13 21.95
N ALA A 83 11.50 4.83 21.20
CA ALA A 83 10.60 5.85 21.75
C ALA A 83 9.31 5.26 22.34
N TYR A 84 8.79 4.18 21.75
CA TYR A 84 7.43 3.68 22.01
C TYR A 84 7.36 2.18 22.35
N GLN A 85 8.50 1.49 22.49
CA GLN A 85 8.57 0.06 22.83
C GLN A 85 7.74 -0.82 21.87
N LEU A 86 7.92 -0.59 20.57
CA LEU A 86 7.18 -1.29 19.54
C LEU A 86 7.53 -2.79 19.56
N LYS A 87 6.52 -3.66 19.45
CA LYS A 87 6.79 -5.09 19.28
C LYS A 87 7.44 -5.34 17.92
N MET A 88 8.76 -5.48 17.92
CA MET A 88 9.55 -5.69 16.72
C MET A 88 9.54 -7.15 16.24
N PRO A 89 9.60 -7.40 14.92
CA PRO A 89 9.90 -8.73 14.37
C PRO A 89 11.22 -9.28 14.92
N LYS A 90 11.23 -10.58 15.26
CA LYS A 90 12.47 -11.28 15.66
C LYS A 90 13.47 -11.39 14.50
N LYS A 91 12.99 -11.44 13.25
CA LYS A 91 13.79 -11.46 12.02
C LYS A 91 13.10 -10.64 10.94
N VAL A 92 13.91 -10.07 10.06
CA VAL A 92 13.52 -9.05 9.08
C VAL A 92 14.22 -9.34 7.75
N ALA A 93 13.62 -8.87 6.65
CA ALA A 93 14.15 -9.10 5.30
C ALA A 93 14.78 -7.85 4.65
N TRP A 94 14.83 -6.72 5.35
CA TRP A 94 15.59 -5.57 4.84
C TRP A 94 17.09 -5.90 4.84
N MET A 95 17.80 -5.40 3.83
CA MET A 95 19.22 -5.70 3.58
C MET A 95 20.16 -4.68 4.23
N GLY A 96 19.65 -3.51 4.63
CA GLY A 96 20.41 -2.41 5.20
C GLY A 96 20.45 -2.39 6.72
N GLY A 97 21.28 -1.51 7.25
CA GLY A 97 21.35 -1.18 8.67
C GLY A 97 20.69 0.16 8.95
N THR A 98 20.93 0.77 10.11
CA THR A 98 20.47 2.14 10.33
C THR A 98 21.26 3.15 9.47
N LEU A 99 20.69 4.33 9.24
CA LEU A 99 21.34 5.45 8.59
C LEU A 99 22.60 5.80 9.37
N ASP A 100 23.70 5.98 8.64
CA ASP A 100 24.90 6.52 9.24
C ASP A 100 24.70 8.03 9.34
N THR A 101 24.74 8.54 10.57
CA THR A 101 24.39 9.93 10.89
C THR A 101 25.61 10.80 11.20
N GLN A 102 26.81 10.33 10.82
CA GLN A 102 28.04 11.10 10.99
C GLN A 102 28.10 12.28 10.03
N GLU A 103 28.62 13.40 10.54
CA GLU A 103 28.86 14.60 9.74
C GLU A 103 30.05 14.41 8.79
N ALA A 104 31.09 13.71 9.27
CA ALA A 104 32.28 13.39 8.49
C ALA A 104 31.98 12.33 7.42
N PHE A 105 32.61 12.48 6.25
CA PHE A 105 32.53 11.48 5.20
C PHE A 105 33.15 10.17 5.65
N ARG A 106 32.36 9.11 5.53
CA ARG A 106 32.79 7.72 5.65
C ARG A 106 31.78 6.82 4.97
N CYS A 107 32.22 5.63 4.61
CA CYS A 107 31.32 4.55 4.21
C CYS A 107 31.68 3.32 5.02
N ILE A 108 30.72 2.82 5.80
CA ILE A 108 30.86 1.60 6.61
C ILE A 108 29.92 0.49 6.14
N LYS A 109 29.34 0.65 4.95
CA LYS A 109 28.24 -0.17 4.42
C LYS A 109 28.68 -0.94 3.20
N ASP A 110 28.00 -2.07 3.01
CA ASP A 110 28.01 -2.85 1.79
C ASP A 110 26.70 -2.57 1.04
N ILE A 111 26.80 -1.99 -0.17
CA ILE A 111 25.63 -1.51 -0.91
C ILE A 111 25.66 -2.09 -2.33
N PRO A 112 24.83 -3.10 -2.64
CA PRO A 112 24.63 -3.55 -4.01
C PRO A 112 23.77 -2.53 -4.76
N LEU A 113 24.16 -2.22 -5.99
CA LEU A 113 23.57 -1.18 -6.81
C LEU A 113 23.16 -1.73 -8.17
N MET A 114 21.95 -1.39 -8.58
CA MET A 114 21.30 -1.91 -9.79
C MET A 114 21.22 -0.81 -10.84
N ARG A 115 22.08 -0.89 -11.86
CA ARG A 115 22.21 0.12 -12.93
C ARG A 115 20.92 0.29 -13.72
N ASN A 116 20.32 -0.83 -14.13
CA ASN A 116 19.05 -0.91 -14.84
C ASN A 116 18.25 -2.11 -14.32
N LYS A 117 17.01 -2.29 -14.80
CA LYS A 117 16.15 -3.41 -14.41
C LYS A 117 16.91 -4.74 -14.62
N ASN A 118 17.08 -5.49 -13.54
CA ASN A 118 17.80 -6.78 -13.48
C ASN A 118 19.31 -6.70 -13.76
N GLU A 119 19.91 -5.50 -13.81
CA GLU A 119 21.34 -5.31 -14.03
C GLU A 119 22.04 -4.87 -12.75
N LEU A 120 22.34 -5.82 -11.86
CA LEU A 120 23.14 -5.57 -10.67
C LEU A 120 24.64 -5.57 -11.03
N LYS A 121 25.19 -4.42 -11.39
CA LYS A 121 26.56 -4.29 -11.90
C LYS A 121 27.51 -3.65 -10.90
N GLU A 122 26.99 -2.95 -9.90
CA GLU A 122 27.79 -2.18 -8.96
C GLU A 122 27.68 -2.71 -7.53
N PHE A 123 28.78 -2.59 -6.79
CA PHE A 123 28.82 -2.92 -5.37
C PHE A 123 29.77 -1.98 -4.65
N ILE A 124 29.26 -1.28 -3.64
CA ILE A 124 30.04 -0.44 -2.73
C ILE A 124 30.40 -1.26 -1.49
N SER A 125 31.63 -1.13 -1.02
CA SER A 125 32.09 -1.65 0.27
C SER A 125 33.20 -0.75 0.80
N GLY A 126 32.90 0.03 1.84
CA GLY A 126 33.81 1.10 2.26
C GLY A 126 33.86 2.22 1.22
N THR A 127 35.02 2.84 1.03
CA THR A 127 35.24 3.88 -0.01
C THR A 127 35.56 3.28 -1.39
N LYS A 128 35.30 1.99 -1.59
CA LYS A 128 35.53 1.30 -2.86
C LYS A 128 34.22 0.94 -3.54
N ILE A 129 34.23 1.00 -4.86
CA ILE A 129 33.16 0.53 -5.74
C ILE A 129 33.72 -0.47 -6.75
N TYR A 130 33.03 -1.60 -6.92
CA TYR A 130 33.15 -2.44 -8.10
C TYR A 130 32.11 -1.99 -9.12
N THR A 131 32.51 -1.83 -10.38
CA THR A 131 31.60 -1.48 -11.47
C THR A 131 32.09 -2.08 -12.78
N ASP A 132 31.31 -3.02 -13.33
CA ASP A 132 31.55 -3.59 -14.68
C ASP A 132 32.97 -4.16 -14.89
N GLY A 133 33.53 -4.79 -13.85
CA GLY A 133 34.87 -5.40 -13.87
C GLY A 133 35.98 -4.51 -13.29
N ASP A 134 35.74 -3.20 -13.18
CA ASP A 134 36.69 -2.25 -12.62
C ASP A 134 36.44 -1.99 -11.14
N ILE A 135 37.52 -1.65 -10.42
CA ILE A 135 37.44 -1.22 -9.03
C ILE A 135 38.03 0.17 -8.92
N MET A 136 37.26 1.04 -8.28
CA MET A 136 37.59 2.44 -8.07
C MET A 136 37.41 2.81 -6.62
N ASP A 137 38.15 3.82 -6.18
CA ASP A 137 37.87 4.52 -4.93
C ASP A 137 36.91 5.68 -5.23
N PHE A 138 36.14 6.10 -4.23
CA PHE A 138 35.33 7.30 -4.32
C PHE A 138 35.47 8.17 -3.07
N ASP A 139 35.34 9.48 -3.27
CA ASP A 139 35.51 10.49 -2.23
C ASP A 139 34.17 11.08 -1.74
N GLU A 140 34.27 12.09 -0.86
CA GLU A 140 33.10 12.79 -0.29
C GLU A 140 32.23 13.49 -1.34
N LYS A 141 32.80 13.80 -2.51
CA LYS A 141 32.08 14.41 -3.62
C LYS A 141 31.51 13.36 -4.55
N MET A 142 31.69 12.07 -4.28
CA MET A 142 31.37 10.93 -5.15
C MET A 142 32.16 10.98 -6.47
N ASP A 143 33.34 11.57 -6.48
CA ASP A 143 34.28 11.49 -7.60
C ASP A 143 35.00 10.14 -7.57
N LEU A 144 35.28 9.57 -8.74
CA LEU A 144 35.92 8.26 -8.86
C LEU A 144 37.40 8.42 -9.18
N SER A 145 38.23 7.60 -8.54
CA SER A 145 39.66 7.50 -8.81
C SER A 145 40.10 6.05 -8.94
N ALA A 146 41.24 5.82 -9.59
CA ALA A 146 41.84 4.49 -9.66
C ALA A 146 42.06 3.93 -8.24
N ALA A 147 41.67 2.68 -8.03
CA ALA A 147 41.92 1.97 -6.78
C ALA A 147 43.08 0.99 -6.91
N PHE A 148 43.80 0.77 -5.80
CA PHE A 148 44.80 -0.28 -5.69
C PHE A 148 44.31 -1.37 -4.72
N GLY A 149 44.41 -2.63 -5.15
CA GLY A 149 44.05 -3.81 -4.35
C GLY A 149 42.57 -3.94 -4.01
N GLY A 150 42.19 -5.00 -3.30
CA GLY A 150 40.80 -5.21 -2.83
C GLY A 150 39.84 -5.79 -3.88
N GLY A 151 40.15 -5.63 -5.17
CA GLY A 151 39.98 -6.64 -6.23
C GLY A 151 38.82 -7.62 -6.12
N GLY A 152 39.22 -8.89 -6.13
CA GLY A 152 38.31 -10.02 -6.04
C GLY A 152 37.48 -10.07 -4.75
N LYS A 153 37.79 -9.30 -3.69
CA LYS A 153 36.96 -9.29 -2.48
C LYS A 153 35.62 -8.60 -2.73
N LEU A 154 35.61 -7.45 -3.42
CA LEU A 154 34.38 -6.72 -3.73
C LEU A 154 33.55 -7.47 -4.78
N GLU A 155 34.21 -8.00 -5.81
CA GLU A 155 33.55 -8.83 -6.81
C GLU A 155 32.88 -10.06 -6.17
N LYS A 156 33.58 -10.76 -5.28
CA LYS A 156 33.02 -11.90 -4.54
C LYS A 156 31.82 -11.50 -3.68
N LYS A 157 31.83 -10.32 -3.05
CA LYS A 157 30.66 -9.81 -2.32
C LYS A 157 29.46 -9.63 -3.25
N LEU A 158 29.65 -9.06 -4.43
CA LEU A 158 28.60 -8.90 -5.44
C LEU A 158 28.08 -10.24 -5.94
N GLU A 159 28.96 -11.20 -6.24
CA GLU A 159 28.57 -12.56 -6.63
C GLU A 159 27.74 -13.26 -5.55
N ASN A 160 28.21 -13.22 -4.29
CA ASN A 160 27.52 -13.81 -3.16
C ASN A 160 26.14 -13.17 -2.97
N PHE A 161 26.04 -11.85 -3.12
CA PHE A 161 24.77 -11.14 -3.06
C PHE A 161 23.82 -11.59 -4.18
N LYS A 162 24.29 -11.70 -5.43
CA LYS A 162 23.49 -12.19 -6.57
C LYS A 162 22.99 -13.61 -6.34
N ALA A 163 23.88 -14.50 -5.89
CA ALA A 163 23.54 -15.89 -5.61
C ALA A 163 22.47 -16.01 -4.51
N MET A 164 22.61 -15.24 -3.42
CA MET A 164 21.62 -15.19 -2.35
C MET A 164 20.28 -14.65 -2.87
N ASN A 165 20.29 -13.54 -3.60
CA ASN A 165 19.08 -12.93 -4.16
C ASN A 165 18.34 -13.93 -5.07
N GLN A 166 19.05 -14.59 -5.99
CA GLN A 166 18.47 -15.60 -6.86
C GLN A 166 17.88 -16.77 -6.07
N TYR A 167 18.60 -17.28 -5.06
CA TYR A 167 18.11 -18.36 -4.22
C TYR A 167 16.80 -17.99 -3.50
N VAL A 168 16.76 -16.85 -2.81
CA VAL A 168 15.58 -16.46 -2.02
C VAL A 168 14.38 -16.14 -2.91
N THR A 169 14.57 -15.51 -4.07
CA THR A 169 13.46 -15.16 -4.97
C THR A 169 12.92 -16.38 -5.73
N THR A 170 13.79 -17.32 -6.12
CA THR A 170 13.37 -18.51 -6.88
C THR A 170 12.65 -19.52 -5.99
N ASN A 171 12.98 -19.56 -4.70
CA ASN A 171 12.44 -20.52 -3.74
C ASN A 171 11.36 -19.93 -2.82
N ASP A 172 10.96 -18.67 -3.03
CA ASP A 172 10.02 -17.94 -2.17
C ASP A 172 10.42 -17.98 -0.68
N LYS A 173 11.70 -17.70 -0.40
CA LYS A 173 12.31 -17.78 0.95
C LYS A 173 12.76 -16.43 1.50
N ILE A 174 12.03 -15.35 1.20
CA ILE A 174 12.37 -14.00 1.71
C ILE A 174 12.22 -13.95 3.24
N ILE A 175 11.10 -14.43 3.77
CA ILE A 175 10.88 -14.67 5.22
C ILE A 175 10.19 -16.03 5.35
N PRO A 176 10.71 -16.99 6.13
CA PRO A 176 10.02 -18.25 6.39
C PRO A 176 8.63 -18.03 7.01
N ASP A 177 7.63 -18.83 6.61
CA ASP A 177 6.25 -18.74 7.14
C ASP A 177 6.20 -18.75 8.68
N SER A 178 7.09 -19.52 9.33
CA SER A 178 7.19 -19.61 10.80
C SER A 178 7.64 -18.31 11.48
N LEU A 179 8.17 -17.35 10.72
CA LEU A 179 8.68 -16.06 11.20
C LEU A 179 7.84 -14.88 10.71
N ALA A 180 6.85 -15.12 9.85
CA ALA A 180 5.94 -14.08 9.38
C ALA A 180 5.06 -13.60 10.54
N ILE A 181 5.10 -12.30 10.87
CA ILE A 181 4.17 -11.70 11.85
C ILE A 181 2.73 -11.75 11.31
N PHE A 182 2.59 -11.70 9.98
CA PHE A 182 1.34 -11.83 9.27
C PHE A 182 1.36 -13.15 8.48
N THR A 183 0.82 -14.22 9.06
CA THR A 183 0.67 -15.49 8.37
C THR A 183 -0.39 -15.34 7.29
N ARG A 184 -0.01 -15.52 6.02
CA ARG A 184 -1.00 -15.71 4.95
C ARG A 184 -1.47 -17.16 4.98
N GLU A 185 -2.78 -17.36 5.07
CA GLU A 185 -3.34 -18.66 4.75
C GLU A 185 -3.07 -18.97 3.27
N LYS A 186 -2.36 -20.06 3.02
CA LYS A 186 -2.14 -20.55 1.66
C LYS A 186 -3.46 -21.07 1.13
N ILE A 187 -4.07 -20.33 0.21
CA ILE A 187 -5.29 -20.74 -0.46
C ILE A 187 -4.95 -21.94 -1.35
N THR A 188 -5.57 -23.08 -1.08
CA THR A 188 -5.44 -24.29 -1.89
C THR A 188 -6.66 -24.52 -2.78
N PHE A 189 -6.42 -25.20 -3.89
CA PHE A 189 -7.41 -25.58 -4.89
C PHE A 189 -7.29 -27.08 -5.18
N THR A 190 -8.42 -27.72 -5.42
CA THR A 190 -8.50 -29.11 -5.87
C THR A 190 -8.00 -29.25 -7.31
N GLY A 191 -7.63 -30.47 -7.71
CA GLY A 191 -7.20 -30.74 -9.10
C GLY A 191 -8.25 -30.34 -10.14
N ASN A 192 -9.53 -30.57 -9.85
CA ASN A 192 -10.64 -30.20 -10.73
C ASN A 192 -10.79 -28.68 -10.86
N GLU A 193 -10.65 -27.94 -9.75
CA GLU A 193 -10.68 -26.47 -9.78
C GLU A 193 -9.54 -25.92 -10.64
N ILE A 194 -8.32 -26.47 -10.51
CA ILE A 194 -7.16 -26.04 -11.32
C ILE A 194 -7.38 -26.33 -12.81
N VAL A 195 -7.89 -27.51 -13.17
CA VAL A 195 -8.22 -27.84 -14.57
C VAL A 195 -9.24 -26.85 -15.13
N TRP A 196 -10.29 -26.55 -14.36
CA TRP A 196 -11.28 -25.58 -14.79
C TRP A 196 -10.71 -24.17 -14.90
N ILE A 197 -9.94 -23.70 -13.91
CA ILE A 197 -9.29 -22.38 -13.93
C ILE A 197 -8.42 -22.25 -15.19
N ASN A 198 -7.59 -23.25 -15.50
CA ASN A 198 -6.75 -23.26 -16.69
C ASN A 198 -7.54 -23.26 -18.01
N SER A 199 -8.79 -23.73 -18.01
CA SER A 199 -9.67 -23.71 -19.19
C SER A 199 -10.26 -22.33 -19.48
N VAL A 200 -10.43 -21.49 -18.46
CA VAL A 200 -11.02 -20.14 -18.57
C VAL A 200 -9.99 -19.02 -18.44
N TYR A 201 -8.78 -19.35 -17.98
CA TYR A 201 -7.67 -18.44 -17.75
C TYR A 201 -6.35 -19.12 -18.06
N ASN A 202 -5.56 -18.53 -18.96
CA ASN A 202 -4.29 -19.10 -19.44
C ASN A 202 -3.04 -18.53 -18.74
N GLY A 203 -3.18 -17.86 -17.59
CA GLY A 203 -2.02 -17.43 -16.78
C GLY A 203 -1.33 -16.14 -17.21
N GLN A 204 -1.83 -15.43 -18.23
CA GLN A 204 -1.07 -14.32 -18.84
C GLN A 204 -1.28 -12.95 -18.16
N ASP A 205 -2.42 -12.71 -17.52
CA ASP A 205 -2.75 -11.39 -16.95
C ASP A 205 -3.93 -11.46 -15.94
N VAL A 206 -3.68 -11.03 -14.71
CA VAL A 206 -4.68 -10.97 -13.63
C VAL A 206 -5.86 -10.08 -13.99
N ASP A 207 -5.63 -8.98 -14.72
CA ASP A 207 -6.69 -8.05 -15.12
C ASP A 207 -7.65 -8.72 -16.12
N ARG A 208 -7.11 -9.56 -17.02
CA ARG A 208 -7.94 -10.37 -17.94
C ARG A 208 -8.74 -11.42 -17.18
N ALA A 209 -8.15 -12.06 -16.17
CA ALA A 209 -8.86 -13.02 -15.33
C ALA A 209 -10.05 -12.37 -14.60
N TYR A 210 -9.88 -11.13 -14.12
CA TYR A 210 -10.95 -10.36 -13.49
C TYR A 210 -12.13 -10.14 -14.45
N PHE A 211 -11.88 -9.76 -15.71
CA PHE A 211 -12.96 -9.58 -16.70
C PHE A 211 -13.71 -10.89 -16.97
N THR A 212 -13.02 -12.04 -17.01
CA THR A 212 -13.67 -13.36 -17.10
C THR A 212 -14.54 -13.65 -15.87
N ALA A 213 -14.02 -13.41 -14.66
CA ALA A 213 -14.79 -13.61 -13.42
C ALA A 213 -16.04 -12.71 -13.39
N ARG A 214 -15.91 -11.46 -13.87
CA ARG A 214 -17.01 -10.52 -13.98
C ARG A 214 -18.06 -10.98 -14.99
N GLY A 215 -17.64 -11.50 -16.15
CA GLY A 215 -18.54 -12.09 -17.15
C GLY A 215 -19.37 -13.23 -16.57
N LEU A 216 -18.70 -14.21 -15.94
CA LEU A 216 -19.35 -15.33 -15.24
C LEU A 216 -20.35 -14.84 -14.20
N ALA A 217 -20.02 -13.79 -13.45
CA ALA A 217 -20.92 -13.22 -12.45
C ALA A 217 -22.18 -12.59 -13.08
N PHE A 218 -22.06 -11.93 -14.24
CA PHE A 218 -23.21 -11.41 -14.97
C PHE A 218 -24.08 -12.51 -15.59
N ASP A 219 -23.45 -13.61 -16.01
CA ASP A 219 -24.14 -14.82 -16.49
C ASP A 219 -24.75 -15.65 -15.35
N LYS A 220 -24.66 -15.16 -14.09
CA LYS A 220 -25.14 -15.78 -12.85
C LYS A 220 -24.45 -17.10 -12.50
N GLU A 221 -23.30 -17.38 -13.11
CA GLU A 221 -22.42 -18.49 -12.74
C GLU A 221 -21.59 -18.14 -11.50
N PHE A 222 -22.29 -17.85 -10.38
CA PHE A 222 -21.68 -17.26 -9.18
C PHE A 222 -20.60 -18.14 -8.55
N ASP A 223 -20.76 -19.47 -8.53
CA ASP A 223 -19.77 -20.38 -7.95
C ASP A 223 -18.46 -20.35 -8.74
N LYS A 224 -18.55 -20.36 -10.07
CA LYS A 224 -17.40 -20.25 -10.97
C LYS A 224 -16.75 -18.87 -10.86
N ALA A 225 -17.55 -17.80 -10.82
CA ALA A 225 -17.05 -16.45 -10.64
C ALA A 225 -16.29 -16.31 -9.31
N LEU A 226 -16.85 -16.82 -8.20
CA LEU A 226 -16.21 -16.81 -6.89
C LEU A 226 -14.94 -17.67 -6.85
N LEU A 227 -14.92 -18.82 -7.52
CA LEU A 227 -13.72 -19.66 -7.65
C LEU A 227 -12.60 -18.90 -8.38
N LEU A 228 -12.90 -18.27 -9.50
CA LEU A 228 -11.91 -17.48 -10.23
C LEU A 228 -11.48 -16.24 -9.44
N CYS A 229 -12.39 -15.58 -8.72
CA CYS A 229 -12.05 -14.50 -7.79
C CYS A 229 -11.10 -14.99 -6.68
N LYS A 230 -11.37 -16.15 -6.08
CA LYS A 230 -10.52 -16.78 -5.06
C LYS A 230 -9.12 -17.08 -5.61
N TYR A 231 -9.04 -17.55 -6.85
CA TYR A 231 -7.76 -17.79 -7.54
C TYR A 231 -7.00 -16.50 -7.80
N ILE A 232 -7.63 -15.48 -8.37
CA ILE A 232 -7.03 -14.15 -8.57
C ILE A 232 -6.51 -13.59 -7.25
N LEU A 233 -7.29 -13.66 -6.18
CA LEU A 233 -6.91 -13.14 -4.86
C LEU A 233 -5.86 -14.00 -4.15
N SER A 234 -5.54 -15.21 -4.64
CA SER A 234 -4.42 -16.00 -4.14
C SER A 234 -3.08 -15.49 -4.69
N ASP A 235 -3.07 -15.00 -5.92
CA ASP A 235 -1.89 -14.47 -6.61
C ASP A 235 -1.73 -12.95 -6.39
N ALA A 236 -2.83 -12.19 -6.48
CA ALA A 236 -2.89 -10.75 -6.28
C ALA A 236 -3.86 -10.37 -5.13
N PRO A 237 -3.48 -10.54 -3.84
CA PRO A 237 -4.42 -10.39 -2.72
C PRO A 237 -4.88 -8.96 -2.46
N SER A 238 -4.23 -7.96 -3.05
CA SER A 238 -4.60 -6.54 -3.01
C SER A 238 -5.41 -6.09 -4.24
N HIS A 239 -5.78 -7.01 -5.15
CA HIS A 239 -6.56 -6.67 -6.34
C HIS A 239 -7.97 -6.22 -5.96
N ILE A 240 -8.18 -4.90 -5.91
CA ILE A 240 -9.35 -4.27 -5.30
C ILE A 240 -10.64 -4.59 -6.05
N ASP A 241 -10.61 -4.62 -7.37
CA ASP A 241 -11.80 -4.87 -8.20
C ASP A 241 -12.33 -6.29 -8.02
N THR A 242 -11.44 -7.28 -7.84
CA THR A 242 -11.84 -8.66 -7.56
C THR A 242 -12.47 -8.79 -6.17
N LYS A 243 -11.97 -8.05 -5.17
CA LYS A 243 -12.60 -8.03 -3.84
C LYS A 243 -13.99 -7.40 -3.90
N ILE A 244 -14.14 -6.27 -4.60
CA ILE A 244 -15.45 -5.63 -4.79
C ILE A 244 -16.40 -6.55 -5.52
N LEU A 245 -15.96 -7.21 -6.60
CA LEU A 245 -16.76 -8.19 -7.32
C LEU A 245 -17.20 -9.34 -6.39
N THR A 246 -16.28 -9.85 -5.57
CA THR A 246 -16.61 -10.86 -4.54
C THR A 246 -17.68 -10.33 -3.58
N GLY A 247 -17.57 -9.09 -3.11
CA GLY A 247 -18.58 -8.42 -2.30
C GLY A 247 -19.94 -8.34 -3.02
N ARG A 248 -19.97 -7.88 -4.27
CA ARG A 248 -21.18 -7.78 -5.10
C ARG A 248 -21.86 -9.14 -5.29
N ILE A 249 -21.09 -10.19 -5.63
CA ILE A 249 -21.62 -11.55 -5.79
C ILE A 249 -22.23 -12.05 -4.47
N ASN A 250 -21.55 -11.86 -3.33
CA ASN A 250 -22.10 -12.25 -2.02
C ASN A 250 -23.45 -11.56 -1.74
N ALA A 251 -23.62 -10.29 -2.14
CA ALA A 251 -24.92 -9.63 -2.04
C ALA A 251 -25.97 -10.25 -2.97
N TRP A 252 -25.61 -10.58 -4.22
CA TRP A 252 -26.51 -11.19 -5.20
C TRP A 252 -26.99 -12.58 -4.80
N VAL A 253 -26.16 -13.37 -4.12
CA VAL A 253 -26.55 -14.69 -3.57
C VAL A 253 -27.20 -14.62 -2.19
N GLY A 254 -27.50 -13.41 -1.69
CA GLY A 254 -28.20 -13.19 -0.42
C GLY A 254 -27.32 -13.16 0.84
N GLN A 255 -26.00 -13.33 0.71
CA GLN A 255 -25.03 -13.22 1.81
C GLN A 255 -24.67 -11.74 2.09
N ARG A 256 -25.67 -10.96 2.52
CA ARG A 256 -25.57 -9.49 2.67
C ARG A 256 -24.54 -9.07 3.70
N GLU A 257 -24.50 -9.71 4.86
CA GLU A 257 -23.58 -9.37 5.96
C GLU A 257 -22.12 -9.57 5.54
N LYS A 258 -21.83 -10.69 4.88
CA LYS A 258 -20.50 -10.98 4.32
C LYS A 258 -20.11 -9.99 3.23
N SER A 259 -21.06 -9.60 2.37
CA SER A 259 -20.83 -8.55 1.37
C SER A 259 -20.44 -7.22 2.03
N ILE A 260 -21.16 -6.80 3.07
CA ILE A 260 -20.88 -5.56 3.82
C ILE A 260 -19.48 -5.61 4.45
N GLU A 261 -19.12 -6.74 5.07
CA GLU A 261 -17.78 -6.93 5.65
C GLU A 261 -16.68 -6.75 4.60
N ILE A 262 -16.78 -7.48 3.48
CA ILE A 262 -15.81 -7.41 2.38
C ILE A 262 -15.67 -5.98 1.85
N LEU A 263 -16.80 -5.29 1.61
CA LEU A 263 -16.79 -3.95 1.03
C LEU A 263 -16.28 -2.88 2.02
N LYS A 264 -16.55 -3.03 3.32
CA LYS A 264 -15.94 -2.18 4.35
C LYS A 264 -14.42 -2.35 4.39
N ASP A 265 -13.93 -3.58 4.22
CA ASP A 265 -12.49 -3.84 4.15
C ASP A 265 -11.85 -3.30 2.87
N CYS A 266 -12.57 -3.32 1.73
CA CYS A 266 -12.14 -2.62 0.52
C CYS A 266 -11.96 -1.11 0.75
N ILE A 267 -12.91 -0.47 1.47
CA ILE A 267 -12.82 0.95 1.83
C ILE A 267 -11.62 1.22 2.74
N LYS A 268 -11.37 0.38 3.75
CA LYS A 268 -10.19 0.53 4.63
C LYS A 268 -8.88 0.39 3.85
N MET A 269 -8.84 -0.54 2.89
CA MET A 269 -7.65 -0.82 2.08
C MET A 269 -7.34 0.33 1.11
N ASN A 270 -8.38 0.89 0.47
CA ASN A 270 -8.22 2.02 -0.46
C ASN A 270 -9.34 3.05 -0.26
N PRO A 271 -9.18 3.98 0.71
CA PRO A 271 -10.23 4.93 1.07
C PRO A 271 -10.68 5.87 -0.06
N ASN A 272 -9.82 6.13 -1.06
CA ASN A 272 -10.16 7.00 -2.19
C ASN A 272 -10.82 6.23 -3.36
N TYR A 273 -10.97 4.90 -3.27
CA TYR A 273 -11.50 4.10 -4.39
C TYR A 273 -13.04 4.07 -4.40
N ILE A 274 -13.61 4.88 -5.28
CA ILE A 274 -15.04 5.21 -5.27
C ILE A 274 -15.97 4.01 -5.53
N ASP A 275 -15.54 3.00 -6.30
CA ASP A 275 -16.38 1.84 -6.61
C ASP A 275 -16.71 0.99 -5.37
N SER A 276 -15.84 1.01 -4.35
CA SER A 276 -16.12 0.32 -3.06
C SER A 276 -17.33 0.93 -2.35
N TYR A 277 -17.42 2.27 -2.36
CA TYR A 277 -18.58 2.99 -1.82
C TYR A 277 -19.81 2.76 -2.68
N SER A 278 -19.65 2.81 -4.01
CA SER A 278 -20.73 2.56 -4.98
C SER A 278 -21.40 1.20 -4.73
N ALA A 279 -20.59 0.15 -4.56
CA ALA A 279 -21.07 -1.19 -4.24
C ALA A 279 -21.73 -1.24 -2.85
N LEU A 280 -21.11 -0.65 -1.82
CA LEU A 280 -21.66 -0.69 -0.47
C LEU A 280 -23.00 0.05 -0.34
N PHE A 281 -23.16 1.18 -1.04
CA PHE A 281 -24.44 1.89 -1.12
C PHE A 281 -25.55 1.02 -1.72
N ASP A 282 -25.25 0.22 -2.76
CA ASP A 282 -26.24 -0.71 -3.34
C ASP A 282 -26.62 -1.80 -2.33
N VAL A 283 -25.63 -2.38 -1.64
CA VAL A 283 -25.87 -3.43 -0.65
C VAL A 283 -26.68 -2.91 0.53
N TYR A 284 -26.38 -1.71 1.05
CA TYR A 284 -27.19 -1.10 2.10
C TYR A 284 -28.61 -0.80 1.66
N PHE A 285 -28.80 -0.33 0.43
CA PHE A 285 -30.13 -0.13 -0.13
C PHE A 285 -30.92 -1.45 -0.21
N TRP A 286 -30.32 -2.51 -0.77
CA TRP A 286 -30.97 -3.84 -0.85
C TRP A 286 -31.20 -4.50 0.52
N ALA A 287 -30.39 -4.16 1.52
CA ALA A 287 -30.53 -4.65 2.89
C ALA A 287 -31.44 -3.79 3.77
N GLY A 288 -31.94 -2.64 3.28
CA GLY A 288 -32.73 -1.68 4.09
C GLY A 288 -31.93 -1.01 5.21
N ARG A 289 -30.59 -1.00 5.14
CA ARG A 289 -29.68 -0.43 6.14
C ARG A 289 -29.52 1.08 5.94
N ASN A 290 -30.64 1.80 5.99
CA ASN A 290 -30.72 3.23 5.65
C ASN A 290 -29.84 4.11 6.56
N ARG A 291 -29.71 3.77 7.85
CA ARG A 291 -28.88 4.52 8.79
C ARG A 291 -27.39 4.45 8.43
N GLU A 292 -26.88 3.24 8.18
CA GLU A 292 -25.50 3.05 7.76
C GLU A 292 -25.21 3.69 6.39
N ALA A 293 -26.20 3.70 5.49
CA ALA A 293 -26.07 4.41 4.22
C ALA A 293 -25.88 5.93 4.42
N ILE A 294 -26.50 6.54 5.44
CA ILE A 294 -26.26 7.96 5.77
C ILE A 294 -24.86 8.18 6.31
N GLU A 295 -24.40 7.34 7.25
CA GLU A 295 -23.05 7.42 7.82
C GLU A 295 -21.96 7.27 6.73
N LEU A 296 -22.23 6.44 5.71
CA LEU A 296 -21.34 6.26 4.56
C LEU A 296 -21.14 7.55 3.73
N ILE A 297 -22.11 8.48 3.74
CA ILE A 297 -22.02 9.76 3.01
C ILE A 297 -20.90 10.62 3.57
N ASP A 298 -20.73 10.65 4.89
CA ASP A 298 -19.69 11.45 5.51
C ASP A 298 -18.32 10.83 5.26
N LEU A 299 -18.24 9.51 5.29
CA LEU A 299 -17.01 8.77 4.99
C LEU A 299 -16.53 9.01 3.54
N VAL A 300 -17.43 8.94 2.54
CA VAL A 300 -17.03 9.16 1.14
C VAL A 300 -16.57 10.60 0.89
N LYS A 301 -17.18 11.60 1.56
CA LYS A 301 -16.76 13.00 1.44
C LYS A 301 -15.41 13.28 2.10
N GLN A 302 -15.11 12.59 3.20
CA GLN A 302 -13.82 12.73 3.89
C GLN A 302 -12.69 12.08 3.08
N ASN A 303 -12.97 10.92 2.48
CA ASN A 303 -11.92 10.08 1.92
C ASN A 303 -11.74 10.21 0.40
N SER A 304 -12.76 10.66 -0.35
CA SER A 304 -12.72 10.64 -1.81
C SER A 304 -12.89 12.01 -2.46
N SER A 305 -11.97 12.33 -3.38
CA SER A 305 -12.07 13.49 -4.27
C SER A 305 -13.19 13.34 -5.32
N ASN A 306 -13.73 12.14 -5.50
CA ASN A 306 -14.64 11.78 -6.60
C ASN A 306 -16.06 11.45 -6.09
N ALA A 307 -16.48 12.01 -4.95
CA ALA A 307 -17.81 11.77 -4.38
C ALA A 307 -18.99 12.07 -5.35
N ALA A 308 -18.74 12.88 -6.39
CA ALA A 308 -19.70 13.17 -7.45
C ALA A 308 -20.13 11.92 -8.24
N GLU A 309 -19.27 10.91 -8.38
CA GLU A 309 -19.56 9.70 -9.17
C GLU A 309 -20.65 8.80 -8.55
N VAL A 310 -20.96 8.99 -7.26
CA VAL A 310 -22.00 8.25 -6.52
C VAL A 310 -23.12 9.17 -6.02
N ALA A 311 -23.27 10.36 -6.62
CA ALA A 311 -24.23 11.36 -6.18
C ALA A 311 -25.69 10.86 -6.23
N ASP A 312 -26.04 10.05 -7.22
CA ASP A 312 -27.35 9.40 -7.35
C ASP A 312 -27.63 8.46 -6.17
N LYS A 313 -26.62 7.68 -5.75
CA LYS A 313 -26.70 6.76 -4.61
C LYS A 313 -26.80 7.51 -3.28
N ILE A 314 -26.06 8.60 -3.13
CA ILE A 314 -26.17 9.50 -1.97
C ILE A 314 -27.59 10.09 -1.89
N ALA A 315 -28.14 10.55 -3.01
CA ALA A 315 -29.49 11.08 -3.06
C ALA A 315 -30.53 10.02 -2.70
N ARG A 316 -30.38 8.80 -3.22
CA ARG A 316 -31.23 7.64 -2.86
C ARG A 316 -31.16 7.33 -1.37
N ALA A 317 -29.97 7.26 -0.77
CA ALA A 317 -29.79 7.00 0.66
C ALA A 317 -30.52 8.03 1.53
N LYS A 318 -30.37 9.33 1.22
CA LYS A 318 -31.09 10.41 1.91
C LYS A 318 -32.61 10.27 1.82
N LYS A 319 -33.11 9.96 0.63
CA LYS A 319 -34.56 9.78 0.39
C LYS A 319 -35.13 8.62 1.19
N GLU A 320 -34.46 7.46 1.20
CA GLU A 320 -34.94 6.28 1.93
C GLU A 320 -34.88 6.47 3.45
N TYR A 321 -33.86 7.17 3.96
CA TYR A 321 -33.79 7.53 5.37
C TYR A 321 -34.92 8.48 5.80
N ALA A 322 -35.24 9.49 4.97
CA ALA A 322 -36.33 10.43 5.23
C ALA A 322 -37.71 9.75 5.22
N LYS A 323 -37.95 8.82 4.28
CA LYS A 323 -39.19 8.01 4.26
C LYS A 323 -39.36 7.21 5.55
N GLY A 324 -38.31 6.50 5.99
CA GLY A 324 -38.34 5.70 7.21
C GLY A 324 -38.64 6.53 8.46
N SER A 325 -38.06 7.73 8.54
CA SER A 325 -38.26 8.68 9.65
C SER A 325 -39.69 9.24 9.69
N ASN A 326 -40.26 9.55 8.51
CA ASN A 326 -41.65 10.02 8.42
C ASN A 326 -42.66 8.92 8.80
N THR A 327 -42.45 7.66 8.41
CA THR A 327 -43.32 6.56 8.85
C THR A 327 -43.27 6.30 10.35
N ALA A 328 -42.10 6.44 10.99
CA ALA A 328 -41.97 6.33 12.44
C ALA A 328 -42.74 7.45 13.16
N SER A 329 -42.61 8.70 12.69
CA SER A 329 -43.33 9.85 13.26
C SER A 329 -44.85 9.72 13.14
N ILE A 330 -45.37 9.18 12.04
CA ILE A 330 -46.80 8.98 11.82
C ILE A 330 -47.35 7.85 12.70
N GLN A 331 -46.57 6.80 12.97
CA GLN A 331 -46.94 5.73 13.90
C GLN A 331 -46.98 6.23 15.35
N GLU A 332 -45.97 6.98 15.81
CA GLU A 332 -45.98 7.59 17.15
C GLU A 332 -47.18 8.52 17.34
N THR A 333 -47.53 9.32 16.33
CA THR A 333 -48.69 10.23 16.40
C THR A 333 -50.02 9.47 16.48
N LYS A 334 -50.13 8.28 15.87
CA LYS A 334 -51.32 7.41 15.98
C LYS A 334 -51.42 6.72 17.33
N THR A 335 -50.30 6.26 17.90
CA THR A 335 -50.27 5.64 19.23
C THR A 335 -50.60 6.64 20.33
N VAL A 336 -50.13 7.89 20.22
CA VAL A 336 -50.47 8.97 21.16
C VAL A 336 -51.96 9.35 21.08
N LYS A 337 -52.56 9.38 19.88
CA LYS A 337 -54.00 9.64 19.72
C LYS A 337 -54.88 8.51 20.28
N GLN A 338 -54.49 7.24 20.08
CA GLN A 338 -55.21 6.11 20.68
C GLN A 338 -55.05 6.04 22.21
N GLY A 339 -53.91 6.45 22.77
CA GLY A 339 -53.74 6.56 24.22
C GLY A 339 -54.52 7.72 24.86
N ALA A 340 -54.78 8.79 24.11
CA ALA A 340 -55.54 9.95 24.59
C ALA A 340 -57.06 9.73 24.55
N GLU A 341 -57.60 8.93 23.61
CA GLU A 341 -59.04 8.61 23.56
C GLU A 341 -59.49 7.65 24.67
N VAL A 342 -58.59 6.84 25.23
CA VAL A 342 -58.92 5.90 26.33
C VAL A 342 -58.94 6.60 27.70
N ALA A 343 -58.31 7.78 27.84
CA ALA A 343 -58.19 8.49 29.12
C ALA A 343 -59.33 9.48 29.42
N VAL A 344 -60.34 9.61 28.54
CA VAL A 344 -61.42 10.62 28.67
C VAL A 344 -62.79 9.99 29.00
N THR A 345 -62.88 8.68 29.22
CA THR A 345 -64.15 7.98 29.51
C THR A 345 -64.30 7.38 30.91
N ASP A 346 -63.35 7.62 31.83
CA ASP A 346 -63.49 7.24 33.24
C ASP A 346 -63.45 8.47 34.15
N GLN A 347 -64.57 9.21 34.22
CA GLN A 347 -64.96 10.05 35.37
C GLN A 347 -66.49 10.05 35.53
#